data_AF-A0AAD4K737-F1
#
_entry.id   AF-A0AAD4K737-F1
#
_cell.length_a   1.000
_cell.length_b   1.000
_cell.length_c   1.000
_cell.angle_alpha   90.00
_cell.angle_beta   90.00
_cell.angle_gamma   90.00
#
_symmetry.space_group_name_H-M   'P 1'
#
loop_
_entity.id
_entity.type
_entity.pdbx_description
1 polymer ?
#
loop_
_entity_poly.entity_id
_entity_poly.type
_entity_poly.pdbx_seq_one_letter_code
_entity_poly.pdbx_strand_id
1 'polypeptide(L)'
;MLRKIGRQLGQQVGRQVRYSAGRMLSTSTPWRKAVAGATVEPTPPGILIEKDKNITLIGINRPQQRNAIDSVTAAQLCDAFAAFEADDTSPVAVLYGVGGSFCAGFDILEMSTDEKEEISVDILMRPEGSVGPTRRQIKKPVVCGINGYCIANGLELALMCDLRVMEESAVLGFFNRRFGVPMLDGGTVRLPAMIGLSRALDLILTGRPVGSQEAHDIGLVNRIVPTGTALGNALELATCLAKFPQRALNHDRNSVYSGAFETTSFHQAVQNEVMYTSREIIEDMQNGIKWFNQTFKADTTHSWLKRDRSMADWDDEDVAEAAAQKETKKQQEEAAAVQAEKLKKEEKAKKKLKKSDKVEEKPVKVEEKSSINES
;
A
#
# COMPACT_ATOMS: atom_id res chain seq x y z
N MET A 1 -62.79 -44.44 -20.53
CA MET A 1 -62.29 -45.01 -21.79
C MET A 1 -60.82 -45.35 -21.61
N LEU A 2 -60.58 -46.41 -20.84
CA LEU A 2 -59.29 -47.08 -20.74
C LEU A 2 -59.00 -47.78 -22.06
N ARG A 3 -57.72 -47.74 -22.48
CA ARG A 3 -57.00 -48.62 -23.42
C ARG A 3 -56.38 -47.87 -24.60
N LYS A 4 -55.07 -48.14 -24.76
CA LYS A 4 -54.20 -47.98 -25.94
C LYS A 4 -53.35 -46.72 -26.00
N ILE A 5 -52.28 -46.67 -25.19
CA ILE A 5 -50.90 -46.56 -25.72
C ILE A 5 -50.00 -47.35 -24.76
N GLY A 6 -49.56 -48.53 -25.19
CA GLY A 6 -48.73 -49.41 -24.38
C GLY A 6 -48.80 -50.85 -24.85
N ARG A 7 -47.85 -51.23 -25.71
CA ARG A 7 -47.16 -52.53 -25.76
C ARG A 7 -46.40 -52.68 -27.08
N GLN A 8 -45.09 -52.56 -26.99
CA GLN A 8 -44.12 -53.57 -27.44
C GLN A 8 -42.75 -53.12 -26.91
N LEU A 9 -42.32 -53.67 -25.78
CA LEU A 9 -41.59 -54.94 -25.62
C LEU A 9 -40.07 -54.72 -25.71
N GLY A 10 -39.48 -54.48 -24.54
CA GLY A 10 -38.49 -55.35 -23.93
C GLY A 10 -37.37 -55.94 -24.79
N GLN A 11 -36.16 -55.51 -24.40
CA GLN A 11 -34.97 -56.32 -24.19
C GLN A 11 -34.04 -56.65 -25.37
N GLN A 12 -32.80 -56.20 -25.17
CA GLN A 12 -31.52 -56.84 -25.52
C GLN A 12 -31.11 -56.76 -27.00
N VAL A 13 -29.85 -56.55 -27.40
CA VAL A 13 -28.54 -56.48 -26.74
C VAL A 13 -27.56 -55.92 -27.79
N GLY A 14 -26.53 -55.20 -27.35
CA GLY A 14 -25.22 -55.23 -28.03
C GLY A 14 -24.83 -54.06 -28.93
N ARG A 15 -24.35 -52.97 -28.33
CA ARG A 15 -23.18 -52.27 -28.89
C ARG A 15 -22.28 -51.76 -27.77
N GLN A 16 -21.23 -52.55 -27.54
CA GLN A 16 -20.11 -52.27 -26.65
C GLN A 16 -19.49 -50.91 -26.99
N VAL A 17 -19.51 -49.98 -26.04
CA VAL A 17 -18.48 -48.95 -25.95
C VAL A 17 -17.47 -49.47 -24.94
N ARG A 18 -16.31 -49.91 -25.45
CA ARG A 18 -15.16 -50.32 -24.65
C ARG A 18 -14.60 -49.09 -23.92
N TYR A 19 -14.95 -48.93 -22.64
CA TYR A 19 -14.11 -48.18 -21.72
C TYR A 19 -13.04 -49.14 -21.19
N SER A 20 -11.80 -48.95 -21.62
CA SER A 20 -10.65 -49.61 -21.01
C SER A 20 -10.42 -49.02 -19.63
N ALA A 21 -10.90 -49.70 -18.58
CA ALA A 21 -10.40 -49.54 -17.23
C ALA A 21 -9.01 -50.16 -17.15
N GLY A 22 -8.03 -49.41 -16.62
CA GLY A 22 -6.68 -49.94 -16.45
C GLY A 22 -5.60 -48.93 -16.11
N ARG A 23 -5.81 -48.09 -15.09
CA ARG A 23 -4.68 -47.63 -14.26
C ARG A 23 -5.09 -47.75 -12.80
N MET A 24 -4.61 -48.82 -12.17
CA MET A 24 -4.55 -48.96 -10.72
C MET A 24 -3.88 -47.70 -10.15
N LEU A 25 -4.60 -46.98 -9.29
CA LEU A 25 -4.00 -45.98 -8.43
C LEU A 25 -3.08 -46.72 -7.46
N SER A 26 -1.77 -46.55 -7.63
CA SER A 26 -0.76 -47.10 -6.73
C SER A 26 -0.93 -46.48 -5.35
N THR A 27 -1.37 -47.28 -4.39
CA THR A 27 -1.46 -46.95 -2.96
C THR A 27 -0.09 -47.01 -2.30
N SER A 28 0.84 -46.17 -2.75
CA SER A 28 2.17 -46.05 -2.16
C SER A 28 2.63 -44.60 -2.18
N THR A 29 2.09 -43.82 -1.24
CA THR A 29 2.60 -42.51 -0.84
C THR A 29 4.01 -42.69 -0.24
N PRO A 30 5.10 -42.13 -0.82
CA PRO A 30 6.39 -42.10 -0.15
C PRO A 30 6.70 -40.69 0.38
N TRP A 31 5.69 -39.96 0.88
CA TRP A 31 5.85 -38.59 1.39
C TRP A 31 6.04 -38.53 2.92
N ARG A 32 6.31 -39.67 3.56
CA ARG A 32 6.71 -39.75 4.97
C ARG A 32 7.98 -40.59 5.14
N LYS A 33 9.13 -40.01 4.76
CA LYS A 33 10.44 -40.17 5.45
C LYS A 33 11.53 -39.36 4.73
N ALA A 34 12.40 -38.76 5.55
CA ALA A 34 13.42 -37.73 5.25
C ALA A 34 12.81 -36.32 5.12
N VAL A 35 13.11 -35.37 6.01
CA VAL A 35 14.49 -34.88 6.21
C VAL A 35 14.79 -34.60 7.69
N ALA A 36 15.70 -35.39 8.27
CA ALA A 36 16.53 -34.91 9.37
C ALA A 36 17.73 -34.22 8.71
N GLY A 37 17.80 -32.88 8.80
CA GLY A 37 18.96 -32.11 8.33
C GLY A 37 18.76 -31.15 7.15
N ALA A 38 17.54 -30.75 6.79
CA ALA A 38 17.35 -29.61 5.90
C ALA A 38 17.47 -28.33 6.73
N THR A 39 18.42 -27.47 6.37
CA THR A 39 18.38 -26.05 6.75
C THR A 39 17.02 -25.50 6.32
N VAL A 40 16.19 -25.11 7.29
CA VAL A 40 14.90 -24.49 7.01
C VAL A 40 15.20 -23.14 6.37
N GLU A 41 15.10 -23.06 5.05
CA GLU A 41 15.02 -21.77 4.36
C GLU A 41 13.87 -20.99 5.01
N PRO A 42 14.08 -19.73 5.44
CA PRO A 42 13.03 -18.97 6.08
C PRO A 42 11.85 -18.86 5.10
N THR A 43 10.68 -19.35 5.53
CA THR A 43 9.45 -19.16 4.76
C THR A 43 9.30 -17.67 4.47
N PRO A 44 9.12 -17.27 3.20
CA PRO A 44 8.95 -15.86 2.87
C PRO A 44 7.76 -15.28 3.64
N PRO A 45 7.83 -14.01 4.05
CA PRO A 45 6.76 -13.39 4.83
C PRO A 45 5.45 -13.37 4.03
N GLY A 46 4.32 -13.48 4.74
CA GLY A 46 2.99 -13.46 4.14
C GLY A 46 2.62 -12.09 3.57
N ILE A 47 3.28 -11.04 4.04
CA ILE A 47 3.20 -9.67 3.49
C ILE A 47 4.59 -9.21 3.03
N LEU A 48 4.67 -8.70 1.81
CA LEU A 48 5.83 -8.01 1.25
C LEU A 48 5.64 -6.51 1.38
N ILE A 49 6.68 -5.80 1.81
CA ILE A 49 6.69 -4.34 1.88
C ILE A 49 7.87 -3.85 1.05
N GLU A 50 7.57 -3.05 0.03
CA GLU A 50 8.58 -2.40 -0.81
C GLU A 50 8.29 -0.90 -0.89
N LYS A 51 9.30 -0.12 -1.28
CA LYS A 51 9.12 1.30 -1.59
C LYS A 51 9.51 1.55 -3.03
N ASP A 52 8.61 2.17 -3.78
CA ASP A 52 8.91 2.78 -5.07
C ASP A 52 8.85 4.29 -4.92
N LYS A 53 10.02 4.94 -4.89
CA LYS A 53 10.16 6.37 -4.56
C LYS A 53 9.48 6.70 -3.22
N ASN A 54 8.38 7.46 -3.27
CA ASN A 54 7.57 7.86 -2.12
C ASN A 54 6.25 7.07 -2.03
N ILE A 55 6.13 5.92 -2.69
CA ILE A 55 4.96 5.05 -2.62
C ILE A 55 5.33 3.78 -1.85
N THR A 56 4.50 3.42 -0.86
CA THR A 56 4.63 2.11 -0.18
C THR A 56 3.85 1.05 -0.93
N LEU A 57 4.51 -0.01 -1.36
CA LEU A 57 3.89 -1.19 -1.95
C LEU A 57 3.68 -2.25 -0.85
N ILE A 58 2.45 -2.70 -0.67
CA ILE A 58 2.04 -3.72 0.30
C ILE A 58 1.49 -4.92 -0.49
N GLY A 59 2.27 -6.00 -0.57
CA GLY A 59 1.93 -7.20 -1.33
C GLY A 59 1.49 -8.36 -0.45
N ILE A 60 0.33 -8.95 -0.71
CA ILE A 60 -0.10 -10.21 -0.08
C ILE A 60 0.60 -11.37 -0.80
N ASN A 61 1.38 -12.16 -0.07
CA ASN A 61 2.33 -13.13 -0.62
C ASN A 61 2.07 -14.55 -0.09
N ARG A 62 0.91 -15.09 -0.42
CA ARG A 62 0.54 -16.52 -0.23
C ARG A 62 -0.07 -17.09 -1.51
N PRO A 63 0.63 -17.02 -2.66
CA PRO A 63 0.08 -17.41 -3.96
C PRO A 63 -0.41 -18.88 -4.00
N GLN A 64 0.23 -19.76 -3.24
CA GLN A 64 -0.14 -21.17 -3.08
C GLN A 64 -1.56 -21.38 -2.52
N GLN A 65 -2.10 -20.39 -1.82
CA GLN A 65 -3.47 -20.36 -1.28
C GLN A 65 -4.30 -19.23 -1.89
N ARG A 66 -3.91 -18.73 -3.08
CA ARG A 66 -4.56 -17.58 -3.74
C ARG A 66 -4.66 -16.36 -2.82
N ASN A 67 -3.64 -16.15 -2.00
CA ASN A 67 -3.57 -15.04 -1.04
C ASN A 67 -4.69 -15.06 0.01
N ALA A 68 -5.19 -16.24 0.39
CA ALA A 68 -6.01 -16.37 1.58
C ALA A 68 -5.22 -15.93 2.83
N ILE A 69 -5.85 -15.12 3.68
CA ILE A 69 -5.22 -14.48 4.84
C ILE A 69 -5.51 -15.32 6.09
N ASP A 70 -4.45 -15.82 6.72
CA ASP A 70 -4.50 -16.42 8.05
C ASP A 70 -4.19 -15.38 9.14
N SER A 71 -4.27 -15.81 10.39
CA SER A 71 -4.03 -14.95 11.55
C SER A 71 -2.68 -14.23 11.54
N VAL A 72 -1.62 -14.91 11.13
CA VAL A 72 -0.25 -14.38 11.09
C VAL A 72 -0.14 -13.32 10.01
N THR A 73 -0.69 -13.59 8.84
CA THR A 73 -0.69 -12.68 7.69
C THR A 73 -1.56 -11.47 7.97
N ALA A 74 -2.69 -11.63 8.67
CA ALA A 74 -3.53 -10.52 9.11
C ALA A 74 -2.77 -9.58 10.05
N ALA A 75 -2.02 -10.11 11.01
CA ALA A 75 -1.19 -9.30 11.91
C ALA A 75 -0.08 -8.55 11.15
N GLN A 76 0.64 -9.25 10.26
CA GLN A 76 1.64 -8.63 9.38
C GLN A 76 1.06 -7.51 8.52
N LEU A 77 -0.19 -7.67 8.06
CA LEU A 77 -0.86 -6.65 7.26
C LEU A 77 -1.21 -5.42 8.12
N CYS A 78 -1.68 -5.61 9.36
CA CYS A 78 -1.88 -4.52 10.30
C CYS A 78 -0.58 -3.76 10.59
N ASP A 79 0.52 -4.48 10.83
CA ASP A 79 1.84 -3.89 11.06
C ASP A 79 2.33 -3.10 9.85
N ALA A 80 2.12 -3.63 8.63
CA ALA A 80 2.48 -2.95 7.40
C ALA A 80 1.73 -1.62 7.22
N PHE A 81 0.42 -1.61 7.47
CA PHE A 81 -0.38 -0.38 7.40
C PHE A 81 -0.03 0.59 8.52
N ALA A 82 0.24 0.13 9.75
CA ALA A 82 0.67 0.98 10.85
C ALA A 82 2.02 1.65 10.54
N ALA A 83 2.98 0.89 9.99
CA ALA A 83 4.27 1.42 9.56
C ALA A 83 4.11 2.43 8.41
N PHE A 84 3.25 2.13 7.44
CA PHE A 84 2.91 3.07 6.37
C PHE A 84 2.30 4.37 6.92
N GLU A 85 1.35 4.30 7.86
CA GLU A 85 0.73 5.49 8.45
C GLU A 85 1.73 6.36 9.23
N ALA A 86 2.73 5.75 9.87
CA ALA A 86 3.78 6.46 10.61
C ALA A 86 4.87 7.08 9.72
N ASP A 87 4.92 6.71 8.43
CA ASP A 87 5.99 7.16 7.52
C ASP A 87 5.61 8.42 6.73
N ASP A 88 6.08 9.57 7.17
CA ASP A 88 5.83 10.86 6.51
C ASP A 88 6.45 10.98 5.11
N THR A 89 7.39 10.09 4.75
CA THR A 89 7.99 10.08 3.41
C THR A 89 7.13 9.38 2.37
N SER A 90 6.10 8.64 2.81
CA SER A 90 5.21 7.87 1.94
C SER A 90 3.76 8.35 2.09
N PRO A 91 3.30 9.25 1.20
CA PRO A 91 1.94 9.77 1.29
C PRO A 91 0.85 8.79 0.82
N VAL A 92 1.17 7.81 -0.03
CA VAL A 92 0.17 6.91 -0.66
C VAL A 92 0.71 5.48 -0.66
N ALA A 93 -0.19 4.51 -0.45
CA ALA A 93 0.14 3.09 -0.54
C ALA A 93 -0.57 2.40 -1.72
N VAL A 94 0.05 1.32 -2.21
CA VAL A 94 -0.56 0.37 -3.14
C VAL A 94 -0.70 -0.98 -2.46
N LEU A 95 -1.91 -1.51 -2.37
CA LEU A 95 -2.19 -2.88 -1.91
C LEU A 95 -2.40 -3.81 -3.11
N TYR A 96 -1.72 -4.95 -3.16
CA TYR A 96 -1.83 -5.90 -4.27
C TYR A 96 -1.63 -7.35 -3.83
N GLY A 97 -1.98 -8.31 -4.70
CA GLY A 97 -1.74 -9.74 -4.46
C GLY A 97 -0.68 -10.33 -5.39
N VAL A 98 0.26 -11.07 -4.83
CA VAL A 98 1.32 -11.77 -5.56
C VAL A 98 0.77 -13.06 -6.19
N GLY A 99 1.22 -13.40 -7.40
CA GLY A 99 0.97 -14.72 -8.00
C GLY A 99 -0.44 -14.95 -8.54
N GLY A 100 -1.09 -13.91 -9.06
CA GLY A 100 -2.25 -14.04 -9.94
C GLY A 100 -3.61 -14.10 -9.26
N SER A 101 -3.72 -13.74 -7.98
CA SER A 101 -4.98 -13.44 -7.31
C SER A 101 -4.74 -12.35 -6.29
N PHE A 102 -5.69 -11.44 -6.12
CA PHE A 102 -5.60 -10.40 -5.12
C PHE A 102 -5.69 -11.01 -3.71
N CYS A 103 -6.83 -11.62 -3.39
CA CYS A 103 -7.09 -12.26 -2.10
C CYS A 103 -8.34 -13.14 -2.17
N ALA A 104 -8.23 -14.38 -1.71
CA ALA A 104 -9.33 -15.34 -1.65
C ALA A 104 -10.19 -15.26 -0.39
N GLY A 105 -9.90 -14.32 0.53
CA GLY A 105 -10.59 -14.16 1.81
C GLY A 105 -9.81 -14.75 2.97
N PHE A 106 -10.51 -15.15 4.04
CA PHE A 106 -9.89 -15.78 5.20
C PHE A 106 -9.44 -17.22 4.90
N ASP A 107 -8.31 -17.65 5.47
CA ASP A 107 -7.82 -19.02 5.32
C ASP A 107 -8.68 -20.00 6.15
N ILE A 108 -9.64 -20.65 5.47
CA ILE A 108 -10.60 -21.58 6.08
C ILE A 108 -9.89 -22.81 6.69
N LEU A 109 -8.66 -23.14 6.26
CA LEU A 109 -7.92 -24.26 6.83
C LEU A 109 -7.58 -24.00 8.32
N GLU A 110 -7.38 -22.74 8.70
CA GLU A 110 -7.18 -22.33 10.10
C GLU A 110 -8.47 -22.45 10.94
N MET A 111 -9.65 -22.38 10.31
CA MET A 111 -10.93 -22.59 11.01
C MET A 111 -11.23 -24.07 11.25
N SER A 112 -10.52 -24.98 10.57
CA SER A 112 -10.78 -26.43 10.60
C SER A 112 -9.92 -27.22 11.59
N THR A 113 -9.03 -26.55 12.31
CA THR A 113 -7.93 -27.21 13.05
C THR A 113 -8.21 -27.57 14.52
N ASP A 114 -9.37 -27.22 15.09
CA ASP A 114 -9.68 -27.62 16.46
C ASP A 114 -10.37 -29.01 16.50
N GLU A 115 -9.75 -29.95 17.22
CA GLU A 115 -10.30 -31.29 17.52
C GLU A 115 -11.68 -31.25 18.22
N LYS A 116 -12.11 -30.07 18.65
CA LYS A 116 -13.37 -29.81 19.37
C LYS A 116 -14.50 -29.28 18.48
N GLU A 117 -14.27 -29.03 17.18
CA GLU A 117 -15.22 -28.34 16.28
C GLU A 117 -15.67 -26.95 16.78
N GLU A 118 -14.96 -26.36 17.74
CA GLU A 118 -15.22 -25.01 18.23
C GLU A 118 -14.54 -24.00 17.31
N ILE A 119 -15.32 -23.16 16.63
CA ILE A 119 -14.78 -22.02 15.89
C ILE A 119 -14.30 -21.00 16.92
N SER A 120 -13.01 -20.67 16.90
CA SER A 120 -12.48 -19.56 17.70
C SER A 120 -13.14 -18.24 17.29
N VAL A 121 -14.10 -17.80 18.09
CA VAL A 121 -14.81 -16.51 17.91
C VAL A 121 -13.83 -15.33 18.04
N ASP A 122 -12.71 -15.52 18.72
CA ASP A 122 -11.70 -14.49 18.95
C ASP A 122 -11.10 -13.94 17.66
N ILE A 123 -10.94 -14.79 16.64
CA ILE A 123 -10.45 -14.38 15.31
C ILE A 123 -11.45 -13.43 14.64
N LEU A 124 -12.75 -13.69 14.80
CA LEU A 124 -13.83 -12.87 14.25
C LEU A 124 -14.00 -11.54 14.99
N MET A 125 -13.58 -11.49 16.26
CA MET A 125 -13.75 -10.34 17.14
C MET A 125 -12.51 -9.44 17.24
N ARG A 126 -11.48 -9.67 16.41
CA ARG A 126 -10.29 -8.80 16.36
C ARG A 126 -10.66 -7.34 16.11
N PRO A 127 -10.20 -6.38 16.94
CA PRO A 127 -10.54 -4.97 16.76
C PRO A 127 -10.15 -4.41 15.39
N GLU A 128 -9.02 -4.87 14.85
CA GLU A 128 -8.48 -4.44 13.56
C GLU A 128 -9.28 -4.98 12.35
N GLY A 129 -9.87 -6.17 12.49
CA GLY A 129 -10.46 -6.93 11.39
C GLY A 129 -9.98 -8.38 11.35
N SER A 130 -10.71 -9.25 10.63
CA SER A 130 -10.37 -10.67 10.53
C SER A 130 -9.24 -10.93 9.51
N VAL A 131 -9.12 -10.08 8.49
CA VAL A 131 -8.13 -10.18 7.41
C VAL A 131 -7.19 -8.97 7.32
N GLY A 132 -6.88 -8.34 8.44
CA GLY A 132 -6.01 -7.17 8.53
C GLY A 132 -6.74 -5.95 9.09
N PRO A 133 -6.41 -4.71 8.67
CA PRO A 133 -6.91 -3.48 9.28
C PRO A 133 -8.28 -3.02 8.72
N THR A 134 -9.12 -3.96 8.28
CA THR A 134 -10.40 -3.69 7.59
C THR A 134 -11.41 -2.91 8.42
N ARG A 135 -11.30 -2.91 9.75
CA ARG A 135 -12.16 -2.15 10.67
C ARG A 135 -11.56 -0.79 11.04
N ARG A 136 -10.33 -0.49 10.62
CA ARG A 136 -9.72 0.84 10.77
C ARG A 136 -10.07 1.74 9.59
N GLN A 137 -10.11 3.04 9.88
CA GLN A 137 -10.05 4.06 8.85
C GLN A 137 -8.57 4.44 8.64
N ILE A 138 -8.02 3.99 7.51
CA ILE A 138 -6.66 4.34 7.12
C ILE A 138 -6.60 5.86 6.83
N LYS A 139 -5.60 6.54 7.39
CA LYS A 139 -5.44 8.00 7.38
C LYS A 139 -4.88 8.56 6.07
N LYS A 140 -4.20 7.72 5.29
CA LYS A 140 -3.56 8.08 4.02
C LYS A 140 -4.23 7.33 2.86
N PRO A 141 -4.15 7.83 1.61
CA PRO A 141 -4.78 7.18 0.47
C PRO A 141 -4.17 5.81 0.16
N VAL A 142 -5.03 4.86 -0.19
CA VAL A 142 -4.65 3.50 -0.59
C VAL A 142 -5.29 3.16 -1.93
N VAL A 143 -4.46 2.85 -2.92
CA VAL A 143 -4.89 2.30 -4.22
C VAL A 143 -4.71 0.78 -4.17
N CYS A 144 -5.67 -0.01 -4.63
CA CYS A 144 -5.46 -1.44 -4.77
C CYS A 144 -5.43 -1.90 -6.24
N GLY A 145 -4.44 -2.73 -6.56
CA GLY A 145 -4.32 -3.44 -7.83
C GLY A 145 -4.91 -4.83 -7.72
N ILE A 146 -6.04 -5.07 -8.39
CA ILE A 146 -6.80 -6.32 -8.33
C ILE A 146 -6.51 -7.19 -9.54
N ASN A 147 -5.75 -8.26 -9.31
CA ASN A 147 -5.54 -9.36 -10.24
C ASN A 147 -6.35 -10.60 -9.84
N GLY A 148 -6.72 -11.45 -10.81
CA GLY A 148 -7.39 -12.74 -10.57
C GLY A 148 -8.58 -12.66 -9.61
N TYR A 149 -8.57 -13.44 -8.52
CA TYR A 149 -9.68 -13.48 -7.57
C TYR A 149 -9.55 -12.43 -6.45
N CYS A 150 -10.61 -11.65 -6.26
CA CYS A 150 -10.81 -10.77 -5.10
C CYS A 150 -12.19 -11.06 -4.51
N ILE A 151 -12.24 -12.00 -3.57
CA ILE A 151 -13.49 -12.62 -3.12
C ILE A 151 -13.62 -12.66 -1.60
N ALA A 152 -14.86 -12.76 -1.11
CA ALA A 152 -15.18 -12.82 0.32
C ALA A 152 -14.50 -11.67 1.12
N ASN A 153 -13.80 -11.96 2.21
CA ASN A 153 -13.08 -10.95 2.99
C ASN A 153 -11.97 -10.24 2.17
N GLY A 154 -11.48 -10.86 1.08
CA GLY A 154 -10.57 -10.21 0.14
C GLY A 154 -11.23 -9.07 -0.62
N LEU A 155 -12.53 -9.17 -0.91
CA LEU A 155 -13.31 -8.06 -1.44
C LEU A 155 -13.56 -6.99 -0.37
N GLU A 156 -13.83 -7.38 0.88
CA GLU A 156 -13.95 -6.41 1.99
C GLU A 156 -12.65 -5.62 2.21
N LEU A 157 -11.50 -6.26 2.04
CA LEU A 157 -10.19 -5.61 2.04
C LEU A 157 -10.02 -4.63 0.86
N ALA A 158 -10.45 -4.98 -0.35
CA ALA A 158 -10.43 -4.05 -1.48
C ALA A 158 -11.43 -2.88 -1.33
N LEU A 159 -12.55 -3.08 -0.62
CA LEU A 159 -13.51 -2.03 -0.28
C LEU A 159 -12.97 -1.05 0.78
N MET A 160 -11.99 -1.46 1.60
CA MET A 160 -11.28 -0.56 2.52
C MET A 160 -10.42 0.45 1.76
N CYS A 161 -9.86 0.07 0.62
CA CYS A 161 -9.06 0.97 -0.23
C CYS A 161 -9.90 2.08 -0.87
N ASP A 162 -9.26 3.21 -1.16
CA ASP A 162 -9.92 4.36 -1.79
C ASP A 162 -10.25 4.08 -3.25
N LEU A 163 -9.27 3.56 -3.99
CA LEU A 163 -9.35 3.37 -5.44
C LEU A 163 -9.00 1.93 -5.82
N ARG A 164 -9.75 1.38 -6.77
CA ARG A 164 -9.61 0.01 -7.29
C ARG A 164 -9.25 0.03 -8.77
N VAL A 165 -8.09 -0.52 -9.10
CA VAL A 165 -7.63 -0.79 -10.47
C VAL A 165 -7.68 -2.30 -10.70
N MET A 166 -8.55 -2.76 -11.60
CA MET A 166 -8.85 -4.18 -11.77
C MET A 166 -8.45 -4.69 -13.15
N GLU A 167 -7.89 -5.90 -13.20
CA GLU A 167 -7.62 -6.58 -14.46
C GLU A 167 -8.91 -7.03 -15.17
N GLU A 168 -8.91 -7.03 -16.50
CA GLU A 168 -10.02 -7.52 -17.32
C GLU A 168 -10.48 -8.92 -16.92
N SER A 169 -9.55 -9.83 -16.64
CA SER A 169 -9.82 -11.22 -16.28
C SER A 169 -10.14 -11.45 -14.80
N ALA A 170 -10.06 -10.41 -13.96
CA ALA A 170 -10.31 -10.56 -12.53
C ALA A 170 -11.80 -10.80 -12.22
N VAL A 171 -12.06 -11.40 -11.07
CA VAL A 171 -13.42 -11.75 -10.62
C VAL A 171 -13.62 -11.31 -9.18
N LEU A 172 -14.71 -10.58 -8.95
CA LEU A 172 -15.16 -10.15 -7.63
C LEU A 172 -16.35 -10.98 -7.15
N GLY A 173 -16.56 -11.10 -5.84
CA GLY A 173 -17.82 -11.62 -5.29
C GLY A 173 -17.74 -12.18 -3.87
N PHE A 174 -18.90 -12.31 -3.22
CA PHE A 174 -19.03 -12.86 -1.86
C PHE A 174 -19.32 -14.36 -1.90
N PHE A 175 -18.31 -15.15 -2.27
CA PHE A 175 -18.45 -16.60 -2.39
C PHE A 175 -18.65 -17.30 -1.04
N ASN A 176 -18.33 -16.62 0.07
CA ASN A 176 -18.65 -17.04 1.43
C ASN A 176 -20.15 -17.31 1.66
N ARG A 177 -21.04 -16.77 0.80
CA ARG A 177 -22.47 -17.10 0.79
C ARG A 177 -22.75 -18.60 0.65
N ARG A 178 -21.88 -19.36 -0.04
CA ARG A 178 -21.99 -20.82 -0.22
C ARG A 178 -21.68 -21.60 1.05
N PHE A 179 -20.94 -21.00 1.97
CA PHE A 179 -20.41 -21.64 3.18
C PHE A 179 -21.09 -21.15 4.46
N GLY A 180 -22.03 -20.20 4.37
CA GLY A 180 -22.74 -19.67 5.52
C GLY A 180 -21.92 -18.72 6.40
N VAL A 181 -20.73 -18.29 5.94
CA VAL A 181 -19.88 -17.35 6.68
C VAL A 181 -20.37 -15.91 6.41
N PRO A 182 -20.75 -15.15 7.45
CA PRO A 182 -21.18 -13.76 7.29
C PRO A 182 -20.01 -12.85 6.91
N MET A 183 -20.34 -11.66 6.41
CA MET A 183 -19.38 -10.58 6.18
C MET A 183 -19.10 -9.86 7.50
N LEU A 184 -17.84 -9.65 7.82
CA LEU A 184 -17.40 -9.20 9.15
C LEU A 184 -16.33 -8.09 9.10
N ASP A 185 -16.01 -7.59 7.91
CA ASP A 185 -14.89 -6.68 7.66
C ASP A 185 -15.34 -5.38 6.97
N GLY A 186 -16.60 -5.01 7.18
CA GLY A 186 -17.19 -3.74 6.76
C GLY A 186 -17.79 -3.75 5.36
N GLY A 187 -17.86 -4.88 4.67
CA GLY A 187 -18.45 -4.95 3.33
C GLY A 187 -19.95 -4.65 3.32
N THR A 188 -20.70 -4.99 4.38
CA THR A 188 -22.12 -4.63 4.52
C THR A 188 -22.35 -3.14 4.77
N VAL A 189 -21.29 -2.40 5.08
CA VAL A 189 -21.30 -0.95 5.31
C VAL A 189 -20.80 -0.21 4.08
N ARG A 190 -19.63 -0.59 3.55
CA ARG A 190 -18.96 0.10 2.45
C ARG A 190 -19.59 -0.18 1.09
N LEU A 191 -19.99 -1.43 0.82
CA LEU A 191 -20.54 -1.80 -0.49
C LEU A 191 -21.82 -1.00 -0.86
N PRO A 192 -22.87 -0.93 -0.01
CA PRO A 192 -24.07 -0.17 -0.36
C PRO A 192 -23.79 1.34 -0.50
N ALA A 193 -22.82 1.89 0.23
CA ALA A 193 -22.39 3.28 0.07
C ALA A 193 -21.74 3.55 -1.30
N MET A 194 -21.10 2.53 -1.91
CA MET A 194 -20.46 2.66 -3.22
C MET A 194 -21.42 2.41 -4.39
N ILE A 195 -22.18 1.31 -4.35
CA ILE A 195 -22.94 0.84 -5.53
C ILE A 195 -24.46 0.91 -5.35
N GLY A 196 -24.92 1.45 -4.22
CA GLY A 196 -26.33 1.51 -3.84
C GLY A 196 -26.85 0.19 -3.28
N LEU A 197 -27.91 0.30 -2.47
CA LEU A 197 -28.45 -0.82 -1.69
C LEU A 197 -28.90 -2.01 -2.56
N SER A 198 -29.62 -1.77 -3.65
CA SER A 198 -30.17 -2.84 -4.50
C SER A 198 -29.07 -3.71 -5.11
N ARG A 199 -28.03 -3.09 -5.69
CA ARG A 199 -26.90 -3.81 -6.27
C ARG A 199 -26.10 -4.52 -5.19
N ALA A 200 -25.85 -3.86 -4.06
CA ALA A 200 -25.17 -4.49 -2.93
C ALA A 200 -25.91 -5.76 -2.46
N LEU A 201 -27.24 -5.71 -2.31
CA LEU A 201 -28.05 -6.88 -1.93
C LEU A 201 -27.99 -7.99 -2.98
N ASP A 202 -28.01 -7.67 -4.27
CA ASP A 202 -27.84 -8.68 -5.32
C ASP A 202 -26.51 -9.44 -5.17
N LEU A 203 -25.38 -8.73 -5.05
CA LEU A 203 -24.07 -9.36 -4.85
C LEU A 203 -23.99 -10.17 -3.54
N ILE A 204 -24.49 -9.62 -2.44
CA ILE A 204 -24.41 -10.22 -1.10
C ILE A 204 -25.30 -11.47 -0.99
N LEU A 205 -26.54 -11.39 -1.47
CA LEU A 205 -27.53 -12.47 -1.32
C LEU A 205 -27.26 -13.62 -2.29
N THR A 206 -26.86 -13.31 -3.53
CA THR A 206 -26.60 -14.36 -4.54
C THR A 206 -25.20 -14.94 -4.44
N GLY A 207 -24.23 -14.17 -3.95
CA GLY A 207 -22.81 -14.55 -3.98
C GLY A 207 -22.30 -14.81 -5.40
N ARG A 208 -22.95 -14.23 -6.43
CA ARG A 208 -22.57 -14.43 -7.84
C ARG A 208 -21.22 -13.76 -8.14
N PRO A 209 -20.46 -14.28 -9.14
CA PRO A 209 -19.28 -13.58 -9.63
C PRO A 209 -19.67 -12.29 -10.36
N VAL A 210 -18.80 -11.28 -10.25
CA VAL A 210 -18.88 -10.02 -10.99
C VAL A 210 -17.56 -9.85 -11.75
N GLY A 211 -17.67 -9.69 -13.07
CA GLY A 211 -16.53 -9.42 -13.95
C GLY A 211 -16.15 -7.94 -13.97
N SER A 212 -15.00 -7.63 -14.55
CA SER A 212 -14.43 -6.27 -14.63
C SER A 212 -15.38 -5.23 -15.23
N GLN A 213 -16.03 -5.52 -16.37
CA GLN A 213 -16.93 -4.58 -17.04
C GLN A 213 -18.11 -4.18 -16.14
N GLU A 214 -18.81 -5.17 -15.59
CA GLU A 214 -19.92 -4.91 -14.68
C GLU A 214 -19.45 -4.19 -13.41
N ALA A 215 -18.32 -4.60 -12.83
CA ALA A 215 -17.76 -3.96 -11.64
C ALA A 215 -17.48 -2.47 -11.88
N HIS A 216 -16.98 -2.11 -13.06
CA HIS A 216 -16.80 -0.71 -13.46
C HIS A 216 -18.15 0.01 -13.63
N ASP A 217 -19.08 -0.57 -14.38
CA ASP A 217 -20.37 0.07 -14.70
C ASP A 217 -21.23 0.36 -13.47
N ILE A 218 -21.14 -0.46 -12.43
CA ILE A 218 -21.87 -0.26 -11.17
C ILE A 218 -21.14 0.66 -10.18
N GLY A 219 -19.91 1.09 -10.48
CA GLY A 219 -19.08 1.92 -9.60
C GLY A 219 -18.31 1.16 -8.52
N LEU A 220 -18.22 -0.17 -8.62
CA LEU A 220 -17.43 -0.99 -7.69
C LEU A 220 -15.92 -0.85 -7.95
N VAL A 221 -15.52 -0.59 -9.19
CA VAL A 221 -14.12 -0.45 -9.61
C VAL A 221 -13.94 0.85 -10.38
N ASN A 222 -12.79 1.51 -10.21
CA ASN A 222 -12.52 2.81 -10.82
C ASN A 222 -11.89 2.70 -12.22
N ARG A 223 -11.08 1.66 -12.46
CA ARG A 223 -10.36 1.46 -13.74
C ARG A 223 -10.25 -0.02 -14.08
N ILE A 224 -10.43 -0.34 -15.36
CA ILE A 224 -10.14 -1.66 -15.94
C ILE A 224 -8.83 -1.56 -16.71
N VAL A 225 -7.95 -2.55 -16.54
CA VAL A 225 -6.66 -2.61 -17.22
C VAL A 225 -6.38 -4.02 -17.77
N PRO A 226 -5.47 -4.17 -18.75
CA PRO A 226 -5.10 -5.48 -19.27
C PRO A 226 -4.61 -6.43 -18.16
N THR A 227 -4.92 -7.72 -18.30
CA THR A 227 -4.44 -8.76 -17.39
C THR A 227 -2.92 -8.75 -17.24
N GLY A 228 -2.43 -8.87 -16.01
CA GLY A 228 -1.02 -8.79 -15.65
C GLY A 228 -0.51 -7.38 -15.35
N THR A 229 -1.32 -6.33 -15.52
CA THR A 229 -0.86 -4.93 -15.42
C THR A 229 -1.46 -4.14 -14.26
N ALA A 230 -2.27 -4.75 -13.40
CA ALA A 230 -2.94 -4.03 -12.31
C ALA A 230 -1.99 -3.35 -11.32
N LEU A 231 -0.90 -4.02 -10.92
CA LEU A 231 0.08 -3.42 -10.01
C LEU A 231 0.73 -2.16 -10.62
N GLY A 232 1.19 -2.25 -11.87
CA GLY A 232 1.83 -1.12 -12.55
C GLY A 232 0.89 0.08 -12.70
N ASN A 233 -0.36 -0.15 -13.10
CA ASN A 233 -1.36 0.91 -13.23
C ASN A 233 -1.82 1.49 -11.88
N ALA A 234 -1.88 0.65 -10.83
CA ALA A 234 -2.16 1.10 -9.47
C ALA A 234 -1.02 1.97 -8.92
N LEU A 235 0.23 1.58 -9.19
CA LEU A 235 1.41 2.37 -8.87
C LEU A 235 1.42 3.71 -9.61
N GLU A 236 1.16 3.72 -10.92
CA GLU A 236 1.07 4.96 -11.69
C GLU A 236 0.01 5.92 -11.11
N LEU A 237 -1.17 5.39 -10.76
CA LEU A 237 -2.22 6.17 -10.10
C LEU A 237 -1.76 6.70 -8.73
N ALA A 238 -1.10 5.88 -7.92
CA ALA A 238 -0.55 6.30 -6.63
C ALA A 238 0.52 7.39 -6.79
N THR A 239 1.41 7.26 -7.78
CA THR A 239 2.42 8.27 -8.12
C THR A 239 1.77 9.59 -8.53
N CYS A 240 0.67 9.56 -9.28
CA CYS A 240 -0.10 10.76 -9.61
C CYS A 240 -0.68 11.43 -8.36
N LEU A 241 -1.26 10.64 -7.44
CA LEU A 241 -1.80 11.17 -6.18
C LEU A 241 -0.72 11.78 -5.29
N ALA A 242 0.46 11.17 -5.23
CA ALA A 242 1.57 11.63 -4.40
C ALA A 242 2.16 12.99 -4.83
N LYS A 243 1.87 13.45 -6.06
CA LYS A 243 2.29 14.77 -6.57
C LYS A 243 1.42 15.92 -6.07
N PHE A 244 0.26 15.65 -5.46
CA PHE A 244 -0.64 16.70 -4.99
C PHE A 244 -0.29 17.18 -3.56
N PRO A 245 -0.72 18.39 -3.17
CA PRO A 245 -0.64 18.85 -1.78
C PRO A 245 -1.44 17.92 -0.86
N GLN A 246 -0.72 17.12 -0.06
CA GLN A 246 -1.32 16.00 0.68
C GLN A 246 -2.27 16.44 1.79
N ARG A 247 -2.09 17.63 2.37
CA ARG A 247 -2.98 18.12 3.44
C ARG A 247 -4.39 18.39 2.91
N ALA A 248 -4.49 19.09 1.78
CA ALA A 248 -5.77 19.36 1.13
C ALA A 248 -6.41 18.06 0.61
N LEU A 249 -5.62 17.20 -0.05
CA LEU A 249 -6.11 15.91 -0.55
C LEU A 249 -6.70 15.04 0.58
N ASN A 250 -6.00 14.91 1.71
CA ASN A 250 -6.47 14.11 2.83
C ASN A 250 -7.62 14.79 3.59
N HIS A 251 -7.67 16.12 3.64
CA HIS A 251 -8.81 16.86 4.18
C HIS A 251 -10.10 16.54 3.42
N ASP A 252 -10.07 16.65 2.10
CA ASP A 252 -11.22 16.35 1.23
C ASP A 252 -11.63 14.88 1.37
N ARG A 253 -10.65 13.97 1.33
CA ARG A 253 -10.86 12.53 1.55
C ARG A 253 -11.56 12.26 2.88
N ASN A 254 -11.08 12.85 3.97
CA ASN A 254 -11.66 12.64 5.30
C ASN A 254 -13.07 13.23 5.41
N SER A 255 -13.33 14.37 4.75
CA SER A 255 -14.68 14.93 4.67
C SER A 255 -15.65 13.97 3.97
N VAL A 256 -15.23 13.33 2.87
CA VAL A 256 -16.04 12.31 2.18
C VAL A 256 -16.35 11.11 3.09
N TYR A 257 -15.36 10.60 3.82
CA TYR A 257 -15.58 9.49 4.77
C TYR A 257 -16.55 9.88 5.90
N SER A 258 -16.36 11.05 6.50
CA SER A 258 -17.26 11.55 7.55
C SER A 258 -18.68 11.76 7.02
N GLY A 259 -18.82 12.31 5.81
CA GLY A 259 -20.08 12.45 5.10
C GLY A 259 -20.80 11.13 4.85
N ALA A 260 -20.06 10.07 4.49
CA ALA A 260 -20.62 8.77 4.16
C ALA A 260 -21.00 7.92 5.39
N PHE A 261 -20.24 8.01 6.49
CA PHE A 261 -20.34 7.05 7.60
C PHE A 261 -20.62 7.65 8.97
N GLU A 262 -20.46 8.96 9.17
CA GLU A 262 -20.56 9.58 10.49
C GLU A 262 -21.70 10.60 10.57
N THR A 263 -21.76 11.52 9.60
CA THR A 263 -22.70 12.64 9.64
C THR A 263 -24.04 12.31 9.00
N THR A 264 -25.13 12.80 9.59
CA THR A 264 -26.50 12.59 9.09
C THR A 264 -27.13 13.86 8.51
N SER A 265 -26.54 15.04 8.77
CA SER A 265 -27.05 16.34 8.31
C SER A 265 -26.11 16.98 7.31
N PHE A 266 -26.66 17.43 6.18
CA PHE A 266 -25.94 18.20 5.17
C PHE A 266 -25.23 19.43 5.77
N HIS A 267 -25.91 20.16 6.67
CA HIS A 267 -25.31 21.34 7.30
C HIS A 267 -24.11 20.98 8.16
N GLN A 268 -24.16 19.85 8.86
CA GLN A 268 -23.04 19.38 9.67
C GLN A 268 -21.87 18.93 8.78
N ALA A 269 -22.14 18.22 7.68
CA ALA A 269 -21.11 17.79 6.74
C ALA A 269 -20.36 19.00 6.14
N VAL A 270 -21.09 20.01 5.65
CA VAL A 270 -20.49 21.25 5.13
C VAL A 270 -19.77 22.04 6.22
N GLN A 271 -20.31 22.08 7.44
CA GLN A 271 -19.64 22.74 8.55
C GLN A 271 -18.30 22.06 8.90
N ASN A 272 -18.24 20.73 8.83
CA ASN A 272 -17.01 19.97 9.06
C ASN A 272 -15.93 20.32 8.02
N GLU A 273 -16.27 20.53 6.75
CA GLU A 273 -15.31 20.97 5.72
C GLU A 273 -14.56 22.25 6.13
N VAL A 274 -15.28 23.23 6.68
CA VAL A 274 -14.71 24.50 7.12
C VAL A 274 -13.95 24.34 8.44
N MET A 275 -14.55 23.65 9.43
CA MET A 275 -14.00 23.57 10.78
C MET A 275 -12.72 22.74 10.87
N TYR A 276 -12.56 21.72 10.02
CA TYR A 276 -11.34 20.91 9.96
C TYR A 276 -10.25 21.51 9.06
N THR A 277 -10.51 22.62 8.37
CA THR A 277 -9.49 23.30 7.57
C THR A 277 -8.45 23.92 8.50
N SER A 278 -7.28 23.28 8.60
CA SER A 278 -6.19 23.72 9.47
C SER A 278 -5.45 24.93 8.90
N ARG A 279 -4.67 25.60 9.75
CA ARG A 279 -3.87 26.77 9.35
C ARG A 279 -2.82 26.40 8.29
N GLU A 280 -2.27 25.20 8.41
CA GLU A 280 -1.29 24.62 7.50
C GLU A 280 -1.90 24.36 6.11
N ILE A 281 -3.19 23.99 6.02
CA ILE A 281 -3.89 23.86 4.73
C ILE A 281 -4.04 25.24 4.08
N ILE A 282 -4.37 26.27 4.86
CA ILE A 282 -4.50 27.64 4.36
C ILE A 282 -3.16 28.16 3.81
N GLU A 283 -2.05 27.84 4.47
CA GLU A 283 -0.70 28.18 4.01
C GLU A 283 -0.36 27.50 2.68
N ASP A 284 -0.63 26.19 2.55
CA ASP A 284 -0.43 25.44 1.30
C ASP A 284 -1.30 26.03 0.17
N MET A 285 -2.54 26.39 0.47
CA MET A 285 -3.45 27.05 -0.47
C MET A 285 -2.87 28.39 -0.95
N GLN A 286 -2.38 29.23 -0.04
CA GLN A 286 -1.75 30.52 -0.41
C GLN A 286 -0.53 30.32 -1.30
N ASN A 287 0.30 29.31 -1.02
CA ASN A 287 1.45 28.96 -1.85
C ASN A 287 1.02 28.48 -3.24
N GLY A 288 -0.02 27.63 -3.31
CA GLY A 288 -0.63 27.17 -4.56
C GLY A 288 -1.18 28.32 -5.41
N ILE A 289 -1.87 29.30 -4.79
CA ILE A 289 -2.39 30.49 -5.47
C ILE A 289 -1.25 31.35 -6.04
N LYS A 290 -0.17 31.55 -5.27
CA LYS A 290 1.02 32.30 -5.75
C LYS A 290 1.64 31.61 -6.96
N TRP A 291 1.84 30.29 -6.90
CA TRP A 291 2.36 29.50 -8.01
C TRP A 291 1.45 29.56 -9.24
N PHE A 292 0.13 29.40 -9.06
CA PHE A 292 -0.85 29.48 -10.13
C PHE A 292 -0.78 30.83 -10.86
N ASN A 293 -0.82 31.92 -10.10
CA ASN A 293 -0.76 33.28 -10.64
C ASN A 293 0.58 33.62 -11.29
N GLN A 294 1.67 32.93 -10.97
CA GLN A 294 2.96 33.08 -11.64
C GLN A 294 3.04 32.28 -12.94
N THR A 295 2.49 31.06 -12.92
CA THR A 295 2.60 30.09 -14.02
C THR A 295 1.69 30.45 -15.20
N PHE A 296 0.50 30.99 -14.94
CA PHE A 296 -0.53 31.18 -15.98
C PHE A 296 -0.71 32.64 -16.45
N LYS A 297 0.34 33.47 -16.38
CA LYS A 297 0.29 34.90 -16.75
C LYS A 297 0.07 35.23 -18.23
N ALA A 298 -0.05 34.25 -19.13
CA ALA A 298 -0.16 34.49 -20.57
C ALA A 298 -1.53 34.06 -21.13
N ASP A 299 -2.10 34.92 -22.01
CA ASP A 299 -3.34 34.74 -22.79
C ASP A 299 -3.33 33.48 -23.68
N THR A 300 -3.37 32.31 -23.07
CA THR A 300 -3.51 31.05 -23.78
C THR A 300 -4.63 30.26 -23.14
N THR A 301 -5.69 30.04 -23.91
CA THR A 301 -6.98 29.45 -23.52
C THR A 301 -6.87 28.00 -23.00
N HIS A 302 -5.67 27.42 -23.06
CA HIS A 302 -5.34 26.06 -22.64
C HIS A 302 -4.26 26.00 -21.55
N SER A 303 -3.87 27.14 -20.96
CA SER A 303 -2.74 27.20 -20.02
C SER A 303 -2.99 26.39 -18.73
N TRP A 304 -4.23 26.29 -18.27
CA TRP A 304 -4.66 25.51 -17.09
C TRP A 304 -4.56 23.98 -17.23
N LEU A 305 -4.41 23.45 -18.45
CA LEU A 305 -4.03 22.05 -18.62
C LEU A 305 -2.58 21.95 -18.14
N LYS A 306 -2.39 21.44 -16.92
CA LYS A 306 -1.09 20.90 -16.52
C LYS A 306 -0.73 19.88 -17.60
N ARG A 307 0.11 20.25 -18.58
CA ARG A 307 0.67 19.26 -19.50
C ARG A 307 1.33 18.24 -18.58
N ASP A 308 0.87 17.00 -18.61
CA ASP A 308 1.63 15.92 -18.01
C ASP A 308 3.03 16.02 -18.60
N ARG A 309 4.01 16.32 -17.74
CA ARG A 309 5.41 16.31 -18.14
C ARG A 309 5.68 14.94 -18.73
N SER A 310 6.21 14.89 -19.95
CA SER A 310 6.53 13.61 -20.56
C SER A 310 7.60 12.93 -19.72
N MET A 311 7.62 11.60 -19.65
CA MET A 311 8.56 10.84 -18.83
C MET A 311 10.03 11.21 -19.10
N ALA A 312 10.37 11.59 -20.34
CA ALA A 312 11.70 12.08 -20.71
C ALA A 312 12.07 13.42 -20.05
N ASP A 313 11.11 14.31 -19.85
CA ASP A 313 11.33 15.60 -19.17
C ASP A 313 11.62 15.42 -17.67
N TRP A 314 11.22 14.28 -17.08
CA TRP A 314 11.55 13.94 -15.69
C TRP A 314 12.98 13.41 -15.56
N ASP A 315 13.39 12.54 -16.48
CA ASP A 315 14.74 11.95 -16.46
C ASP A 315 15.82 13.02 -16.67
N ASP A 316 15.59 14.03 -17.51
CA ASP A 316 16.54 15.10 -17.78
C ASP A 316 16.71 16.07 -16.59
N GLU A 317 15.63 16.38 -15.86
CA GLU A 317 15.71 17.21 -14.64
C GLU A 317 16.31 16.43 -13.46
N ASP A 318 15.95 15.17 -13.26
CA ASP A 318 16.54 14.32 -12.20
C ASP A 318 18.06 14.13 -12.42
N VAL A 319 18.48 14.00 -13.68
CA VAL A 319 19.91 13.96 -14.07
C VAL A 319 20.58 15.32 -13.84
N ALA A 320 19.91 16.43 -14.15
CA ALA A 320 20.43 17.77 -13.92
C ALA A 320 20.55 18.10 -12.42
N GLU A 321 19.57 17.70 -11.60
CA GLU A 321 19.60 17.86 -10.15
C GLU A 321 20.69 16.98 -9.52
N ALA A 322 20.83 15.72 -9.97
CA ALA A 322 21.91 14.85 -9.54
C ALA A 322 23.30 15.40 -9.93
N ALA A 323 23.42 16.00 -11.12
CA ALA A 323 24.64 16.69 -11.54
C ALA A 323 24.94 17.92 -10.68
N ALA A 324 23.93 18.75 -10.39
CA ALA A 324 24.07 19.95 -9.56
C ALA A 324 24.43 19.61 -8.11
N GLN A 325 23.85 18.55 -7.54
CA GLN A 325 24.19 18.06 -6.20
C GLN A 325 25.63 17.53 -6.15
N LYS A 326 26.08 16.83 -7.20
CA LYS A 326 27.45 16.33 -7.32
C LYS A 326 28.47 17.46 -7.46
N GLU A 327 28.13 18.50 -8.24
CA GLU A 327 28.94 19.72 -8.39
C GLU A 327 29.07 20.45 -7.04
N THR A 328 27.95 20.62 -6.33
CA THR A 328 27.90 21.28 -5.02
C THR A 328 28.72 20.52 -3.97
N LYS A 329 28.62 19.19 -3.95
CA LYS A 329 29.41 18.35 -3.05
C LYS A 329 30.91 18.47 -3.34
N LYS A 330 31.30 18.48 -4.61
CA LYS A 330 32.69 18.68 -5.03
C LYS A 330 33.23 20.05 -4.58
N GLN A 331 32.44 21.11 -4.75
CA GLN A 331 32.80 22.46 -4.29
C GLN A 331 32.94 22.54 -2.77
N GLN A 332 32.10 21.84 -2.01
CA GLN A 332 32.20 21.75 -0.54
C GLN A 332 33.46 20.99 -0.09
N GLU A 333 33.80 19.90 -0.77
CA GLU A 333 35.02 19.12 -0.51
C GLU A 333 36.30 19.93 -0.82
N GLU A 334 36.33 20.64 -1.95
CA GLU A 334 37.44 21.53 -2.31
C GLU A 334 37.58 22.70 -1.32
N ALA A 335 36.47 23.32 -0.91
CA ALA A 335 36.48 24.38 0.09
C ALA A 335 36.99 23.88 1.46
N ALA A 336 36.59 22.68 1.88
CA ALA A 336 37.06 22.06 3.12
C ALA A 336 38.57 21.74 3.06
N ALA A 337 39.08 21.28 1.91
CA ALA A 337 40.50 21.02 1.71
C ALA A 337 41.35 22.31 1.80
N VAL A 338 40.90 23.40 1.19
CA VAL A 338 41.56 24.72 1.27
C VAL A 338 41.58 25.25 2.70
N GLN A 339 40.47 25.09 3.43
CA GLN A 339 40.38 25.52 4.84
C GLN A 339 41.34 24.71 5.74
N ALA A 340 41.43 23.40 5.52
CA ALA A 340 42.36 22.54 6.25
C ALA A 340 43.83 22.88 5.97
N GLU A 341 44.18 23.29 4.74
CA GLU A 341 45.54 23.70 4.40
C GLU A 341 45.91 25.05 5.05
N LYS A 342 44.97 26.00 5.13
CA LYS A 342 45.15 27.27 5.85
C LYS A 342 45.42 27.03 7.34
N LEU A 343 44.63 26.18 7.99
CA LEU A 343 44.82 25.82 9.40
C LEU A 343 46.20 25.17 9.65
N LYS A 344 46.65 24.27 8.76
CA LYS A 344 48.00 23.68 8.85
C LYS A 344 49.12 24.71 8.68
N LYS A 345 48.94 25.71 7.81
CA LYS A 345 49.91 26.81 7.64
C LYS A 345 49.96 27.72 8.88
N GLU A 346 48.81 28.04 9.46
CA GLU A 346 48.71 28.82 10.69
C GLU A 346 49.34 28.09 11.89
N GLU A 347 49.10 26.79 12.04
CA GLU A 347 49.76 25.99 13.09
C GLU A 347 51.28 25.94 12.91
N LYS A 348 51.77 25.80 11.67
CA LYS A 348 53.21 25.86 11.38
C LYS A 348 53.79 27.24 11.68
N ALA A 349 53.07 28.32 11.39
CA ALA A 349 53.47 29.69 11.74
C ALA A 349 53.53 29.88 13.26
N LYS A 350 52.50 29.44 14.00
CA LYS A 350 52.47 29.47 15.47
C LYS A 350 53.61 28.65 16.10
N LYS A 351 53.95 27.49 15.53
CA LYS A 351 55.10 26.69 15.96
C LYS A 351 56.46 27.33 15.64
N LYS A 352 56.57 28.11 14.56
CA LYS A 352 57.79 28.89 14.25
C LYS A 352 57.97 30.06 15.21
N LEU A 353 56.91 30.81 15.53
CA LEU A 353 56.93 31.89 16.53
C LEU A 353 57.32 31.39 17.92
N LYS A 354 56.75 30.28 18.38
CA LYS A 354 57.17 29.65 19.66
C LYS A 354 58.62 29.16 19.69
N LYS A 355 59.27 29.02 18.52
CA LYS A 355 60.66 28.58 18.41
C LYS A 355 61.64 29.76 18.33
N SER A 356 61.19 30.94 17.87
CA SER A 356 61.96 32.19 17.95
C SER A 356 61.96 32.75 19.37
N ASP A 357 60.83 32.70 20.08
CA ASP A 357 60.71 33.23 21.46
C ASP A 357 61.55 32.43 22.48
N LYS A 358 61.90 31.18 22.17
CA LYS A 358 62.73 30.32 23.03
C LYS A 358 64.24 30.57 22.91
N VAL A 359 64.70 31.43 22.00
CA VAL A 359 66.13 31.70 21.79
C VAL A 359 66.59 32.97 22.53
N GLU A 360 65.68 33.87 22.94
CA GLU A 360 66.06 35.18 23.53
C GLU A 360 66.08 35.25 25.07
N GLU A 361 65.58 34.27 25.82
CA GLU A 361 65.64 34.31 27.29
C GLU A 361 66.82 33.50 27.86
N LYS A 362 68.00 34.15 27.97
CA LYS A 362 68.99 33.81 29.00
C LYS A 362 68.75 34.69 30.23
N PRO A 363 68.70 34.16 31.46
CA PRO A 363 68.29 34.93 32.63
C PRO A 363 69.44 35.77 33.19
N VAL A 364 69.16 37.06 33.42
CA VAL A 364 69.95 37.92 34.31
C VAL A 364 69.40 37.76 35.73
N LYS A 365 70.25 37.28 36.65
CA LYS A 365 69.98 37.27 38.10
C LYS A 365 70.17 38.68 38.64
N VAL A 366 69.16 39.25 39.31
CA VAL A 366 69.36 40.24 40.38
C VAL A 366 68.32 40.03 41.48
N GLU A 367 68.82 40.07 42.70
CA GLU A 367 68.16 39.90 43.99
C GLU A 367 67.36 41.15 44.44
N GLU A 368 66.49 40.87 45.42
CA GLU A 368 66.18 41.70 46.59
C GLU A 368 65.14 42.84 46.55
N LYS A 369 64.30 42.77 47.60
CA LYS A 369 63.68 43.83 48.41
C LYS A 369 62.48 44.56 47.79
N SER A 370 61.27 44.22 48.24
CA SER A 370 60.57 44.70 49.44
C SER A 370 59.93 46.08 49.29
N SER A 371 58.74 46.19 49.88
CA SER A 371 58.03 47.39 50.34
C SER A 371 57.22 48.26 49.37
N ILE A 372 55.90 48.26 49.63
CA ILE A 372 55.07 49.42 50.03
C ILE A 372 54.26 50.19 48.95
N ASN A 373 52.95 50.26 49.27
CA ASN A 373 51.88 51.25 49.04
C ASN A 373 51.23 51.52 47.68
N GLU A 374 49.90 51.31 47.70
CA GLU A 374 48.81 52.27 47.45
C GLU A 374 49.11 53.50 46.58
N SER A 375 48.43 53.58 45.44
CA SER A 375 47.48 54.63 45.01
C SER A 375 46.79 54.19 43.73
#